data_AF-A0A359E877-F1
#
_entry.id   AF-A0A359E877-F1
#
_cell.length_a   1.000
_cell.length_b   1.000
_cell.length_c   1.000
_cell.angle_alpha   90.00
_cell.angle_beta   90.00
_cell.angle_gamma   90.00
#
_symmetry.space_group_name_H-M   'P 1'
#
loop_
_entity.id
_entity.type
_entity.pdbx_description
1 polymer ?
#
loop_
_entity_poly.entity_id
_entity_poly.type
_entity_poly.pdbx_seq_one_letter_code
_entity_poly.pdbx_strand_id
1 'polypeptide(L)'
;FEGIKSEFDEAQSGDKQVSVADLIVLGGVVGIEQAAKNAGHDVDVPFTPGRADAKEEETDVESFAWLEPPADGFRNYFKPKHSTTAEEMLVDRSQLLTLSAPEMTVLLGGMRVLDTNYDDSNHGVFTDNPGSLTNDFFKNVLDLGTTWKATSDEQDLFEGRDRNSNELKWTGTRADLIFGSNSELRALAEVYGSEDSEEKFVKDFIKAWNKVMNLDRFDLK
;
A
#
# COMPACT_ATOMS: atom_id res chain seq x y z
N PHE A 1 17.01 4.58 -11.17
CA PHE A 1 17.22 3.15 -11.47
C PHE A 1 18.20 2.93 -12.62
N GLU A 2 18.04 3.57 -13.79
CA GLU A 2 18.98 3.43 -14.92
C GLU A 2 20.46 3.68 -14.54
N GLY A 3 20.77 4.77 -13.83
CA GLY A 3 22.15 5.02 -13.38
C GLY A 3 22.71 3.90 -12.48
N ILE A 4 21.91 3.41 -11.53
CA ILE A 4 22.28 2.29 -10.64
C ILE A 4 22.52 1.01 -11.44
N LYS A 5 21.66 0.74 -12.44
CA LYS A 5 21.81 -0.41 -13.35
C LYS A 5 23.13 -0.33 -14.11
N SER A 6 23.40 0.80 -14.78
CA SER A 6 24.62 1.01 -15.55
C SER A 6 25.87 0.83 -14.69
N GLU A 7 25.91 1.47 -13.52
CA GLU A 7 27.03 1.34 -12.58
C GLU A 7 27.24 -0.10 -12.11
N PHE A 8 26.15 -0.82 -11.80
CA PHE A 8 26.22 -2.22 -11.39
C PHE A 8 26.74 -3.12 -12.50
N ASP A 9 26.17 -3.02 -13.70
CA ASP A 9 26.49 -3.86 -14.85
C ASP A 9 27.94 -3.63 -15.33
N GLU A 10 28.41 -2.38 -15.36
CA GLU A 10 29.79 -2.03 -15.73
C GLU A 10 30.82 -2.58 -14.72
N ALA A 11 30.44 -2.73 -13.45
CA ALA A 11 31.29 -3.28 -12.42
C ALA A 11 31.35 -4.82 -12.42
N GLN A 12 30.47 -5.51 -13.16
CA GLN A 12 30.48 -6.98 -13.23
C GLN A 12 31.47 -7.51 -14.27
N SER A 13 32.02 -8.69 -14.01
CA SER A 13 32.77 -9.48 -14.99
C SER A 13 31.93 -10.62 -15.55
N GLY A 14 31.93 -10.84 -16.86
CA GLY A 14 31.14 -11.88 -17.52
C GLY A 14 29.71 -11.41 -17.84
N ASP A 15 28.76 -12.34 -17.87
CA ASP A 15 27.40 -12.07 -18.37
C ASP A 15 26.39 -11.70 -17.27
N LYS A 16 26.86 -11.42 -16.04
CA LYS A 16 25.97 -11.03 -14.95
C LYS A 16 25.50 -9.59 -15.16
N GLN A 17 24.19 -9.41 -15.26
CA GLN A 17 23.53 -8.12 -15.39
C GLN A 17 22.24 -8.11 -14.57
N VAL A 18 21.66 -6.93 -14.37
CA VAL A 18 20.34 -6.76 -13.74
C VAL A 18 19.40 -5.97 -14.65
N SER A 19 18.11 -6.31 -14.68
CA SER A 19 17.09 -5.54 -15.41
C SER A 19 16.58 -4.36 -14.57
N VAL A 20 16.06 -3.33 -15.24
CA VAL A 20 15.36 -2.24 -14.55
C VAL A 20 14.12 -2.77 -13.85
N ALA A 21 13.40 -3.71 -14.47
CA ALA A 21 12.24 -4.37 -13.89
C ALA A 21 12.55 -5.03 -12.54
N ASP A 22 13.67 -5.77 -12.43
CA ASP A 22 14.10 -6.34 -11.15
C ASP A 22 14.57 -5.27 -10.17
N LEU A 23 15.25 -4.21 -10.62
CA LEU A 23 15.69 -3.12 -9.75
C LEU A 23 14.53 -2.33 -9.15
N ILE A 24 13.42 -2.15 -9.87
CA ILE A 24 12.22 -1.49 -9.33
C ILE A 24 11.65 -2.32 -8.17
N VAL A 25 11.51 -3.63 -8.35
CA VAL A 25 11.01 -4.54 -7.29
C VAL A 25 11.99 -4.60 -6.12
N LEU A 26 13.30 -4.74 -6.39
CA LEU A 26 14.34 -4.75 -5.38
C LEU A 26 14.41 -3.42 -4.60
N GLY A 27 14.16 -2.28 -5.26
CA GLY A 27 14.03 -0.99 -4.58
C GLY A 27 12.88 -0.98 -3.58
N GLY A 28 11.74 -1.59 -3.93
CA GLY A 28 10.61 -1.78 -3.01
C GLY A 28 10.95 -2.70 -1.84
N VAL A 29 11.66 -3.81 -2.08
CA VAL A 29 12.18 -4.73 -1.04
C VAL A 29 13.01 -3.95 -0.02
N VAL A 30 14.02 -3.21 -0.48
CA VAL A 30 14.89 -2.39 0.39
C VAL A 30 14.09 -1.32 1.14
N GLY A 31 13.11 -0.68 0.49
CA GLY A 31 12.24 0.30 1.12
C GLY A 31 11.45 -0.28 2.30
N ILE A 32 10.91 -1.49 2.15
CA ILE A 32 10.16 -2.17 3.21
C ILE A 32 11.07 -2.63 4.35
N GLU A 33 12.24 -3.20 4.04
CA GLU A 33 13.23 -3.58 5.06
C GLU A 33 13.67 -2.37 5.87
N GLN A 34 13.93 -1.24 5.20
CA GLN A 34 14.28 0.00 5.87
C GLN A 34 13.12 0.54 6.73
N ALA A 35 11.88 0.47 6.25
CA ALA A 35 10.71 0.92 7.01
C ALA A 35 10.43 0.03 8.23
N ALA A 36 10.60 -1.29 8.10
CA ALA A 36 10.51 -2.22 9.23
C ALA A 36 11.62 -1.95 10.26
N LYS A 37 12.85 -1.67 9.79
CA LYS A 37 13.97 -1.29 10.66
C LYS A 37 13.73 0.02 11.41
N ASN A 38 13.10 1.01 10.76
CA ASN A 38 12.69 2.25 11.43
C ASN A 38 11.70 1.99 12.57
N ALA A 39 10.84 0.97 12.42
CA ALA A 39 9.92 0.49 13.45
C ALA A 39 10.57 -0.49 14.45
N GLY A 40 11.88 -0.75 14.37
CA GLY A 40 12.60 -1.62 15.30
C GLY A 40 12.54 -3.12 14.97
N HIS A 41 12.09 -3.48 13.77
CA HIS A 41 12.03 -4.86 13.30
C HIS A 41 13.16 -5.15 12.30
N ASP A 42 13.93 -6.21 12.55
CA ASP A 42 14.95 -6.70 11.62
C ASP A 42 14.36 -7.87 10.83
N VAL A 43 14.09 -7.63 9.54
CA VAL A 43 13.35 -8.55 8.67
C VAL A 43 13.99 -8.61 7.29
N ASP A 44 13.91 -9.78 6.66
CA ASP A 44 14.27 -9.98 5.27
C ASP A 44 13.01 -10.04 4.40
N VAL A 45 12.98 -9.26 3.32
CA VAL A 45 11.89 -9.31 2.35
C VAL A 45 12.29 -10.22 1.18
N PRO A 46 11.52 -11.28 0.86
CA PRO A 46 11.89 -12.19 -0.22
C PRO A 46 11.99 -11.47 -1.57
N PHE A 47 13.03 -11.81 -2.33
CA PHE A 47 13.25 -11.32 -3.69
C PHE A 47 13.74 -12.46 -4.58
N THR A 48 13.11 -12.62 -5.74
CA THR A 48 13.53 -13.57 -6.79
C THR A 48 13.78 -12.78 -8.06
N PRO A 49 15.03 -12.71 -8.57
CA PRO A 49 15.34 -12.03 -9.84
C PRO A 49 14.80 -12.83 -11.03
N GLY A 50 14.96 -12.28 -12.23
CA GLY A 50 14.61 -12.92 -13.50
C GLY A 50 13.60 -12.13 -14.34
N ARG A 51 13.14 -10.96 -13.88
CA ARG A 51 12.34 -10.07 -14.75
C ARG A 51 13.24 -9.51 -15.85
N ALA A 52 12.66 -9.23 -17.00
CA ALA A 52 13.35 -8.62 -18.14
C ALA A 52 12.70 -7.28 -18.49
N ASP A 53 13.47 -6.43 -19.18
CA ASP A 53 13.00 -5.14 -19.67
C ASP A 53 12.40 -5.34 -21.08
N ALA A 54 11.08 -5.16 -21.20
CA ALA A 54 10.39 -5.21 -22.49
C ALA A 54 10.66 -3.94 -23.31
N LYS A 55 10.66 -4.08 -24.63
CA LYS A 55 10.87 -2.95 -25.55
C LYS A 55 9.55 -2.25 -25.88
N GLU A 56 9.66 -0.99 -26.30
CA GLU A 56 8.52 -0.23 -26.82
C GLU A 56 7.87 -0.94 -28.03
N GLU A 57 8.68 -1.52 -28.92
CA GLU A 57 8.21 -2.30 -30.09
C GLU A 57 7.42 -3.56 -29.72
N GLU A 58 7.57 -4.05 -28.49
CA GLU A 58 6.88 -5.23 -27.95
C GLU A 58 5.60 -4.84 -27.19
N THR A 59 5.27 -3.54 -27.14
CA THR A 59 4.20 -2.97 -26.33
C THR A 59 3.11 -2.33 -27.20
N ASP A 60 1.90 -2.92 -27.20
CA ASP A 60 0.72 -2.32 -27.82
C ASP A 60 0.10 -1.29 -26.85
N VAL A 61 0.38 -0.01 -27.08
CA VAL A 61 -0.01 1.10 -26.19
C VAL A 61 -1.53 1.18 -26.01
N GLU A 62 -2.29 1.00 -27.07
CA GLU A 62 -3.75 1.03 -27.05
C GLU A 62 -4.33 -0.08 -26.14
N SER A 63 -3.72 -1.26 -26.15
CA SER A 63 -4.12 -2.37 -25.27
C SER A 63 -3.82 -2.08 -23.80
N PHE A 64 -2.69 -1.42 -23.50
CA PHE A 64 -2.28 -1.08 -22.13
C PHE A 64 -3.13 0.03 -21.50
N ALA A 65 -3.82 0.85 -22.30
CA ALA A 65 -4.73 1.88 -21.79
C ALA A 65 -5.83 1.30 -20.88
N TRP A 66 -6.26 0.05 -21.10
CA TRP A 66 -7.22 -0.65 -20.25
C TRP A 66 -6.69 -0.99 -18.85
N LEU A 67 -5.37 -0.93 -18.65
CA LEU A 67 -4.73 -1.16 -17.36
C LEU A 67 -4.58 0.14 -16.54
N GLU A 68 -4.90 1.32 -17.09
CA GLU A 68 -4.98 2.56 -16.31
C GLU A 68 -6.05 2.39 -15.23
N PRO A 69 -5.69 2.34 -13.93
CA PRO A 69 -6.68 2.13 -12.90
C PRO A 69 -7.58 3.37 -12.81
N PRO A 70 -8.90 3.25 -12.87
CA PRO A 70 -9.79 4.38 -12.64
C PRO A 70 -9.77 4.81 -11.17
N ALA A 71 -9.47 3.89 -10.24
CA ALA A 71 -9.24 4.14 -8.82
C ALA A 71 -8.21 3.14 -8.27
N ASP A 72 -7.48 3.55 -7.25
CA ASP A 72 -6.48 2.74 -6.57
C ASP A 72 -6.43 3.13 -5.08
N GLY A 73 -7.25 2.45 -4.28
CA GLY A 73 -7.35 2.72 -2.84
C GLY A 73 -6.04 2.48 -2.07
N PHE A 74 -5.12 1.65 -2.59
CA PHE A 74 -3.82 1.44 -1.95
C PHE A 74 -2.94 2.70 -1.98
N ARG A 75 -3.10 3.56 -3.00
CA ARG A 75 -2.45 4.88 -3.10
C ARG A 75 -3.40 6.07 -2.84
N ASN A 76 -4.56 5.78 -2.25
CA ASN A 76 -5.64 6.74 -1.96
C ASN A 76 -6.08 7.57 -3.18
N TYR A 77 -6.13 6.93 -4.35
CA TYR A 77 -6.47 7.58 -5.62
C TYR A 77 -7.88 7.21 -6.08
N PHE A 78 -8.66 8.22 -6.47
CA PHE A 78 -10.03 8.03 -6.97
C PHE A 78 -10.37 9.07 -8.05
N LYS A 79 -10.48 8.62 -9.31
CA LYS A 79 -10.92 9.40 -10.48
C LYS A 79 -12.32 9.04 -11.04
N PRO A 80 -13.04 7.96 -10.65
CA PRO A 80 -14.31 7.63 -11.28
C PRO A 80 -15.32 8.79 -11.18
N LYS A 81 -16.05 9.03 -12.28
CA LYS A 81 -17.13 10.03 -12.36
C LYS A 81 -18.52 9.38 -12.28
N HIS A 82 -18.59 8.16 -11.77
CA HIS A 82 -19.75 7.26 -11.84
C HIS A 82 -20.23 6.99 -10.41
N SER A 83 -21.31 6.24 -10.23
CA SER A 83 -21.94 6.03 -8.92
C SER A 83 -21.20 5.07 -7.97
N THR A 84 -20.05 4.51 -8.37
CA THR A 84 -19.27 3.61 -7.50
C THR A 84 -18.53 4.40 -6.44
N THR A 85 -18.35 3.82 -5.25
CA THR A 85 -17.63 4.45 -4.15
C THR A 85 -16.17 4.01 -4.09
N ALA A 86 -15.32 4.75 -3.38
CA ALA A 86 -13.89 4.41 -3.26
C ALA A 86 -13.66 3.05 -2.58
N GLU A 87 -14.49 2.68 -1.60
CA GLU A 87 -14.43 1.38 -0.95
C GLU A 87 -14.86 0.21 -1.85
N GLU A 88 -15.84 0.41 -2.74
CA GLU A 88 -16.22 -0.61 -3.73
C GLU A 88 -15.09 -0.84 -4.73
N MET A 89 -14.47 0.25 -5.21
CA MET A 89 -13.33 0.16 -6.12
C MET A 89 -12.08 -0.43 -5.46
N LEU A 90 -11.88 -0.21 -4.15
CA LEU A 90 -10.82 -0.87 -3.39
C LEU A 90 -11.01 -2.39 -3.38
N VAL A 91 -12.24 -2.87 -3.16
CA VAL A 91 -12.55 -4.31 -3.19
C VAL A 91 -12.36 -4.89 -4.59
N ASP A 92 -12.84 -4.20 -5.63
CA ASP A 92 -12.64 -4.60 -7.04
C ASP A 92 -11.15 -4.72 -7.38
N ARG A 93 -10.36 -3.69 -7.06
CA ARG A 93 -8.90 -3.71 -7.27
C ARG A 93 -8.22 -4.85 -6.51
N SER A 94 -8.64 -5.11 -5.28
CA SER A 94 -8.12 -6.21 -4.47
C SER A 94 -8.42 -7.57 -5.09
N GLN A 95 -9.61 -7.73 -5.69
CA GLN A 95 -9.99 -8.94 -6.40
C GLN A 95 -9.11 -9.17 -7.64
N LEU A 96 -8.83 -8.13 -8.43
CA LEU A 96 -7.92 -8.21 -9.59
C LEU A 96 -6.49 -8.58 -9.17
N LEU A 97 -6.05 -8.12 -8.00
CA LEU A 97 -4.76 -8.49 -7.40
C LEU A 97 -4.79 -9.83 -6.65
N THR A 98 -5.89 -10.58 -6.73
CA THR A 98 -6.10 -11.88 -6.08
C THR A 98 -5.96 -11.84 -4.54
N LEU A 99 -6.16 -10.68 -3.94
CA LEU A 99 -6.03 -10.48 -2.50
C LEU A 99 -7.31 -10.92 -1.77
N SER A 100 -7.11 -11.60 -0.65
CA SER A 100 -8.17 -11.84 0.34
C SER A 100 -8.42 -10.58 1.16
N ALA A 101 -9.56 -10.51 1.88
CA ALA A 101 -9.86 -9.37 2.75
C ALA A 101 -8.75 -9.10 3.79
N PRO A 102 -8.16 -10.10 4.49
CA PRO A 102 -7.03 -9.86 5.40
C PRO A 102 -5.78 -9.31 4.71
N GLU A 103 -5.48 -9.78 3.49
CA GLU A 103 -4.33 -9.29 2.70
C GLU A 103 -4.56 -7.85 2.21
N MET A 104 -5.78 -7.52 1.77
CA MET A 104 -6.17 -6.14 1.44
C MET A 104 -6.03 -5.23 2.65
N THR A 105 -6.55 -5.66 3.82
CA THR A 105 -6.47 -4.89 5.07
C THR A 105 -5.04 -4.57 5.43
N VAL A 106 -4.18 -5.60 5.55
CA VAL A 106 -2.80 -5.40 5.98
C VAL A 106 -2.02 -4.55 4.97
N LEU A 107 -2.22 -4.79 3.67
CA LEU A 107 -1.54 -4.05 2.62
C LEU A 107 -1.92 -2.57 2.64
N LEU A 108 -3.21 -2.23 2.73
CA LEU A 108 -3.64 -0.83 2.78
C LEU A 108 -3.13 -0.12 4.03
N GLY A 109 -3.25 -0.75 5.21
CA GLY A 109 -2.76 -0.15 6.46
C GLY A 109 -1.26 0.14 6.44
N GLY A 110 -0.46 -0.77 5.89
CA GLY A 110 0.98 -0.54 5.71
C GLY A 110 1.29 0.53 4.67
N MET A 111 0.63 0.50 3.51
CA MET A 111 0.85 1.52 2.46
C MET A 111 0.55 2.94 2.96
N ARG A 112 -0.40 3.12 3.89
CA ARG A 112 -0.68 4.40 4.52
C ARG A 112 0.46 4.90 5.41
N VAL A 113 0.99 4.08 6.30
CA VAL A 113 2.09 4.51 7.19
C VAL A 113 3.41 4.67 6.44
N LEU A 114 3.55 4.03 5.28
CA LEU A 114 4.68 4.23 4.36
C LEU A 114 4.56 5.50 3.50
N ASP A 115 3.46 6.25 3.62
CA ASP A 115 3.25 7.54 2.94
C ASP A 115 3.35 7.44 1.41
N THR A 116 2.59 6.52 0.83
CA THR A 116 2.63 6.18 -0.60
C THR A 116 1.43 6.71 -1.39
N ASN A 117 0.80 7.77 -0.91
CA ASN A 117 -0.36 8.38 -1.57
C ASN A 117 0.03 9.03 -2.91
N TYR A 118 -0.88 9.00 -3.87
CA TYR A 118 -0.58 9.38 -5.27
C TYR A 118 -0.27 10.90 -5.45
N ASP A 119 -0.76 11.74 -4.55
CA ASP A 119 -0.68 13.21 -4.58
C ASP A 119 0.05 13.80 -3.38
N ASP A 120 0.83 12.98 -2.66
CA ASP A 120 1.51 13.35 -1.41
C ASP A 120 0.55 13.88 -0.32
N SER A 121 -0.76 13.56 -0.41
CA SER A 121 -1.73 13.94 0.61
C SER A 121 -1.55 13.11 1.88
N ASN A 122 -1.91 13.70 3.03
CA ASN A 122 -1.91 13.00 4.33
C ASN A 122 -3.20 12.21 4.59
N HIS A 123 -4.00 11.93 3.55
CA HIS A 123 -5.26 11.21 3.72
C HIS A 123 -5.00 9.76 4.11
N GLY A 124 -5.53 9.34 5.26
CA GLY A 124 -5.34 7.99 5.77
C GLY A 124 -3.97 7.73 6.41
N VAL A 125 -3.04 8.69 6.38
CA VAL A 125 -1.69 8.57 6.97
C VAL A 125 -1.80 8.80 8.48
N PHE A 126 -2.42 7.85 9.17
CA PHE A 126 -2.69 7.94 10.61
C PHE A 126 -1.49 7.47 11.42
N THR A 127 -0.39 8.21 11.33
CA THR A 127 0.84 7.99 12.10
C THR A 127 1.62 9.30 12.24
N ASP A 128 2.36 9.42 13.33
CA ASP A 128 3.33 10.51 13.53
C ASP A 128 4.74 10.14 13.01
N ASN A 129 4.95 8.90 12.55
CA ASN A 129 6.22 8.41 12.04
C ASN A 129 6.12 7.85 10.59
N PRO A 130 5.73 8.68 9.60
CA PRO A 130 5.70 8.24 8.20
C PRO A 130 7.01 7.59 7.75
N GLY A 131 6.90 6.52 6.96
CA GLY A 131 8.06 5.72 6.53
C GLY A 131 8.55 4.70 7.55
N SER A 132 7.85 4.52 8.67
CA SER A 132 8.03 3.39 9.59
C SER A 132 6.89 2.39 9.41
N LEU A 133 7.21 1.11 9.24
CA LEU A 133 6.20 0.07 9.03
C LEU A 133 5.60 -0.37 10.37
N THR A 134 4.57 0.36 10.83
CA THR A 134 3.87 0.13 12.10
C THR A 134 2.39 -0.16 11.86
N ASN A 135 1.70 -0.69 12.88
CA ASN A 135 0.25 -0.88 12.85
C ASN A 135 -0.56 0.37 13.26
N ASP A 136 0.06 1.57 13.19
CA ASP A 136 -0.54 2.83 13.66
C ASP A 136 -1.84 3.17 12.94
N PHE A 137 -1.95 2.85 11.64
CA PHE A 137 -3.18 3.03 10.88
C PHE A 137 -4.38 2.40 11.61
N PHE A 138 -4.24 1.17 12.09
CA PHE A 138 -5.31 0.44 12.76
C PHE A 138 -5.56 0.96 14.17
N LYS A 139 -4.50 1.24 14.93
CA LYS A 139 -4.62 1.84 16.27
C LYS A 139 -5.41 3.15 16.23
N ASN A 140 -5.13 4.00 15.24
CA ASN A 140 -5.72 5.32 15.12
C ASN A 140 -7.11 5.32 14.46
N VAL A 141 -7.39 4.46 13.48
CA VAL A 141 -8.75 4.38 12.89
C VAL A 141 -9.77 3.79 13.88
N LEU A 142 -9.31 2.96 14.82
CA LEU A 142 -10.15 2.35 15.86
C LEU A 142 -10.24 3.19 17.14
N ASP A 143 -9.43 4.24 17.27
CA ASP A 143 -9.40 5.10 18.45
C ASP A 143 -10.74 5.82 18.66
N LEU A 144 -11.45 5.45 19.73
CA LEU A 144 -12.70 6.08 20.12
C LEU A 144 -12.50 7.52 20.64
N GLY A 145 -11.27 7.93 20.96
CA GLY A 145 -10.92 9.33 21.23
C GLY A 145 -11.06 10.22 19.99
N THR A 146 -11.08 9.65 18.78
CA THR A 146 -11.27 10.38 17.53
C THR A 146 -12.72 10.29 17.06
N THR A 147 -13.27 11.39 16.56
CA THR A 147 -14.61 11.45 15.95
C THR A 147 -14.51 11.89 14.51
N TRP A 148 -15.17 11.16 13.62
CA TRP A 148 -15.11 11.38 12.18
C TRP A 148 -16.35 12.11 11.68
N LYS A 149 -16.15 13.14 10.86
CA LYS A 149 -17.22 13.88 10.19
C LYS A 149 -16.85 14.12 8.73
N ALA A 150 -17.82 13.93 7.84
CA ALA A 150 -17.66 14.28 6.44
C ALA A 150 -17.44 15.79 6.29
N THR A 151 -16.58 16.20 5.35
CA THR A 151 -16.35 17.61 5.03
C THR A 151 -17.41 18.18 4.08
N SER A 152 -18.17 17.31 3.42
CA SER A 152 -19.25 17.67 2.49
C SER A 152 -20.34 16.59 2.43
N ASP A 153 -21.43 16.88 1.73
CA ASP A 153 -22.57 15.96 1.56
C ASP A 153 -22.23 14.75 0.68
N GLU A 154 -21.21 14.86 -0.17
CA GLU A 154 -20.68 13.76 -1.00
C GLU A 154 -20.01 12.67 -0.16
N GLN A 155 -19.52 13.01 1.05
CA GLN A 155 -18.88 12.08 1.97
C GLN A 155 -17.69 11.30 1.37
N ASP A 156 -16.89 12.00 0.57
CA ASP A 156 -15.65 11.45 -0.01
C ASP A 156 -14.43 11.70 0.88
N LEU A 157 -14.46 12.79 1.65
CA LEU A 157 -13.41 13.20 2.58
C LEU A 157 -13.99 13.46 3.97
N PHE A 158 -13.21 13.08 4.99
CA PHE A 158 -13.60 13.16 6.39
C PHE A 158 -12.49 13.76 7.24
N GLU A 159 -12.89 14.54 8.24
CA GLU A 159 -12.02 15.03 9.30
C GLU A 159 -12.19 14.16 10.55
N GLY A 160 -11.08 13.65 11.07
CA GLY A 160 -10.97 13.01 12.37
C GLY A 160 -10.53 14.02 13.41
N ARG A 161 -11.41 14.36 14.35
CA ARG A 161 -11.15 15.34 15.41
C ARG A 161 -11.14 14.69 16.79
N ASP A 162 -10.27 15.16 17.67
CA ASP A 162 -10.29 14.75 19.09
C ASP A 162 -11.68 15.02 19.69
N ARG A 163 -12.24 14.02 20.37
CA ARG A 163 -13.62 14.06 20.89
C ARG A 163 -13.81 15.15 21.95
N ASN A 164 -12.77 15.48 22.71
CA ASN A 164 -12.85 16.40 23.84
C ASN A 164 -12.47 17.83 23.44
N SER A 165 -11.35 18.00 22.73
CA SER A 165 -10.82 19.32 22.34
C SER A 165 -11.37 19.81 21.00
N ASN A 166 -11.92 18.91 20.17
CA ASN A 166 -12.32 19.18 18.78
C ASN A 166 -11.16 19.59 17.85
N GLU A 167 -9.91 19.36 18.29
CA GLU A 167 -8.71 19.57 17.48
C GLU A 167 -8.67 18.59 16.31
N LEU A 168 -8.26 19.07 15.13
CA LEU A 168 -8.10 18.23 13.95
C LEU A 168 -6.87 17.33 14.14
N LYS A 169 -7.08 16.01 14.13
CA LYS A 169 -6.01 15.02 14.20
C LYS A 169 -5.66 14.51 12.81
N TRP A 170 -6.67 14.07 12.07
CA TRP A 170 -6.48 13.32 10.83
C TRP A 170 -7.47 13.73 9.74
N THR A 171 -7.12 13.41 8.50
CA THR A 171 -8.07 13.41 7.38
C THR A 171 -8.02 12.05 6.70
N GLY A 172 -9.16 11.57 6.22
CA GLY A 172 -9.24 10.26 5.56
C GLY A 172 -10.36 10.21 4.53
N THR A 173 -10.20 9.33 3.55
CA THR A 173 -11.22 9.07 2.53
C THR A 173 -12.11 7.90 2.94
N ARG A 174 -13.11 7.59 2.11
CA ARG A 174 -13.93 6.39 2.29
C ARG A 174 -13.12 5.09 2.29
N ALA A 175 -12.06 5.03 1.48
CA ALA A 175 -11.18 3.86 1.41
C ALA A 175 -10.42 3.63 2.73
N ASP A 176 -10.21 4.68 3.52
CA ASP A 176 -9.56 4.59 4.84
C ASP A 176 -10.57 4.19 5.92
N LEU A 177 -11.72 4.90 5.97
CA LEU A 177 -12.68 4.76 7.07
C LEU A 177 -13.57 3.52 6.95
N ILE A 178 -13.60 2.85 5.79
CA ILE A 178 -14.32 1.59 5.64
C ILE A 178 -13.82 0.52 6.64
N PHE A 179 -12.52 0.54 6.99
CA PHE A 179 -11.92 -0.36 7.98
C PHE A 179 -12.37 -0.06 9.42
N GLY A 180 -12.89 1.13 9.69
CA GLY A 180 -13.53 1.45 10.97
C GLY A 180 -15.05 1.20 10.99
N SER A 181 -15.67 0.99 9.82
CA SER A 181 -17.13 1.02 9.62
C SER A 181 -17.74 -0.33 9.23
N ASN A 182 -17.19 -1.03 8.23
CA ASN A 182 -17.71 -2.33 7.81
C ASN A 182 -17.43 -3.37 8.89
N SER A 183 -18.42 -4.16 9.31
CA SER A 183 -18.29 -5.07 10.45
C SER A 183 -17.19 -6.13 10.28
N GLU A 184 -16.99 -6.64 9.06
CA GLU A 184 -15.97 -7.66 8.80
C GLU A 184 -14.58 -7.03 8.71
N LEU A 185 -14.44 -5.93 7.97
CA LEU A 185 -13.16 -5.22 7.86
C LEU A 185 -12.73 -4.62 9.20
N ARG A 186 -13.68 -4.18 10.03
CA ARG A 186 -13.42 -3.73 11.39
C ARG A 186 -12.89 -4.85 12.27
N ALA A 187 -13.46 -6.05 12.19
CA ALA A 187 -12.94 -7.19 12.93
C ALA A 187 -11.48 -7.50 12.54
N LEU A 188 -11.13 -7.37 11.26
CA LEU A 188 -9.74 -7.51 10.78
C LEU A 188 -8.84 -6.37 11.26
N ALA A 189 -9.34 -5.13 11.24
CA ALA A 189 -8.63 -3.99 11.77
C ALA A 189 -8.35 -4.16 13.27
N GLU A 190 -9.29 -4.68 14.05
CA GLU A 190 -9.13 -4.92 15.49
C GLU A 190 -8.01 -5.94 15.78
N VAL A 191 -7.87 -6.97 14.93
CA VAL A 191 -6.73 -7.90 15.02
C VAL A 191 -5.39 -7.18 14.85
N TYR A 192 -5.24 -6.35 13.80
CA TYR A 192 -4.00 -5.61 13.56
C TYR A 192 -3.84 -4.35 14.42
N GLY A 193 -4.89 -3.88 15.08
CA GLY A 193 -4.85 -2.75 16.01
C GLY A 193 -4.54 -3.17 17.46
N SER A 194 -4.46 -4.47 17.73
CA SER A 194 -4.17 -5.01 19.07
C SER A 194 -2.72 -4.77 19.47
N GLU A 195 -2.43 -4.59 20.76
CA GLU A 195 -1.09 -4.26 21.25
C GLU A 195 -0.03 -5.33 20.92
N ASP A 196 -0.43 -6.59 20.84
CA ASP A 196 0.44 -7.74 20.57
C ASP A 196 0.55 -8.08 19.07
N SER A 197 -0.01 -7.26 18.18
CA SER A 197 -0.16 -7.58 16.76
C SER A 197 0.92 -7.00 15.84
N GLU A 198 1.85 -6.20 16.36
CA GLU A 198 2.80 -5.44 15.53
C GLU A 198 3.73 -6.36 14.71
N GLU A 199 4.33 -7.38 15.34
CA GLU A 199 5.17 -8.35 14.63
C GLU A 199 4.37 -9.13 13.57
N LYS A 200 3.12 -9.48 13.90
CA LYS A 200 2.20 -10.15 12.98
C LYS A 200 1.89 -9.25 11.79
N PHE A 201 1.61 -7.97 12.04
CA PHE A 201 1.32 -6.97 11.02
C PHE A 201 2.49 -6.85 10.03
N VAL A 202 3.73 -6.69 10.52
CA VAL A 202 4.92 -6.58 9.66
C VAL A 202 5.06 -7.83 8.77
N LYS A 203 4.95 -9.03 9.35
CA LYS A 203 5.06 -10.29 8.61
C LYS A 203 3.97 -10.45 7.55
N ASP A 204 2.73 -10.15 7.90
CA ASP A 204 1.59 -10.28 6.98
C ASP A 204 1.63 -9.21 5.89
N PHE A 205 2.11 -8.00 6.19
CA PHE A 205 2.35 -6.95 5.20
C PHE A 205 3.40 -7.40 4.17
N ILE A 206 4.55 -7.87 4.63
CA ILE A 206 5.63 -8.38 3.76
C ILE A 206 5.12 -9.52 2.88
N LYS A 207 4.33 -10.43 3.45
CA LYS A 207 3.73 -11.53 2.70
C LYS A 207 2.76 -11.04 1.61
N ALA A 208 1.88 -10.09 1.94
CA ALA A 208 0.94 -9.52 0.97
C ALA A 208 1.67 -8.74 -0.13
N TRP A 209 2.67 -7.92 0.23
CA TRP A 209 3.52 -7.21 -0.73
C TRP A 209 4.24 -8.16 -1.69
N ASN A 210 4.95 -9.16 -1.14
CA ASN A 210 5.69 -10.14 -1.93
C ASN A 210 4.76 -10.97 -2.85
N LYS A 211 3.52 -11.24 -2.42
CA LYS A 211 2.50 -11.86 -3.29
C LYS A 211 2.20 -10.96 -4.49
N VAL A 212 1.90 -9.69 -4.28
CA VAL A 212 1.59 -8.73 -5.37
C VAL A 212 2.75 -8.62 -6.33
N MET A 213 3.98 -8.50 -5.82
CA MET A 213 5.19 -8.38 -6.65
C MET A 213 5.43 -9.60 -7.53
N ASN A 214 4.88 -10.78 -7.21
CA ASN A 214 5.09 -12.02 -7.97
C ASN A 214 3.83 -12.53 -8.69
N LEU A 215 2.80 -11.69 -8.88
CA LEU A 215 1.56 -12.10 -9.57
C LEU A 215 1.78 -12.48 -11.05
N ASP A 216 2.77 -11.87 -11.69
CA ASP A 216 3.12 -12.08 -13.11
C ASP A 216 4.28 -13.07 -13.33
N ARG A 217 4.88 -13.60 -12.26
CA ARG A 217 6.05 -14.50 -12.29
C ARG A 217 5.68 -15.95 -12.63
N PHE A 218 5.04 -16.13 -13.77
CA PHE A 218 4.66 -17.45 -14.30
C PHE A 218 5.88 -18.28 -14.73
N ASP A 219 7.03 -17.64 -14.96
CA ASP A 219 8.31 -18.28 -15.24
C ASP A 219 8.84 -19.15 -14.07
N LEU A 220 8.38 -18.89 -12.85
CA LEU A 220 8.78 -19.60 -11.64
C LEU A 220 7.88 -20.81 -11.30
N LYS A 221 6.87 -21.11 -12.13
CA LYS A 221 5.85 -22.15 -11.87
C LYS A 221 6.00 -23.37 -12.78
#